data_AF-A0A6P2EHG8-F1
#
_entry.id   AF-A0A6P2EHG8-F1
#
_cell.length_a   1.000
_cell.length_b   1.000
_cell.length_c   1.000
_cell.angle_alpha   90.00
_cell.angle_beta   90.00
_cell.angle_gamma   90.00
#
_symmetry.space_group_name_H-M   'P 1'
#
loop_
_entity.id
_entity.type
_entity.pdbx_description
1 polymer ?
#
loop_
_entity_poly.entity_id
_entity_poly.type
_entity_poly.pdbx_seq_one_letter_code
_entity_poly.pdbx_strand_id
1 'polypeptide(L)'
;MRLLFKFNLIFLVVFIAGVLGAGKVSYDLLQSNAKEEVLNHARLTIEKASAVRTYTNDQIRPLLETQMKYTFLPQTVPAYSATEVLATLSKSFPDYTYKEATLNPTNPRDRAADWEADIVNRFRTQADKKEFVGERDSGTGRSLYIARPLRITNAACLACHSTVEAAPRTLIDKYGQANGFGWQLNEVIGAQVVSVPMAVPLARAEQAFKVFMGSLIGIFVAIGIVLNLMLYLLVIRPVTALSKLANRVSLGELDAPEFKTHGRDEIGMLAQSFARMRHSLDHAIKMLET
;
A
#
# COMPACT_ATOMS: atom_id res chain seq x y z
N MET A 1 5.54 -0.30 45.91
CA MET A 1 4.61 -0.71 44.83
C MET A 1 3.80 0.43 44.22
N ARG A 2 3.33 1.43 44.98
CA ARG A 2 2.52 2.55 44.42
C ARG A 2 3.20 3.37 43.30
N LEU A 3 4.52 3.58 43.37
CA LEU A 3 5.26 4.35 42.34
C LEU A 3 5.38 3.59 41.00
N LEU A 4 5.77 2.31 41.05
CA LEU A 4 5.83 1.44 39.86
C LEU A 4 4.48 1.35 39.16
N PHE A 5 3.41 1.20 39.94
CA PHE A 5 2.08 1.12 39.37
C PHE A 5 1.70 2.40 38.61
N LYS A 6 1.89 3.57 39.23
CA LYS A 6 1.63 4.87 38.58
C LYS A 6 2.47 5.04 37.30
N PHE A 7 3.77 4.72 37.36
CA PHE A 7 4.67 4.81 36.22
C PHE A 7 4.23 3.89 35.08
N ASN A 8 3.97 2.61 35.39
CA ASN A 8 3.53 1.64 34.40
C ASN A 8 2.16 1.97 33.81
N LEU A 9 1.25 2.55 34.59
CA LEU A 9 -0.04 3.01 34.08
C LEU A 9 0.14 4.12 33.04
N ILE A 10 0.97 5.13 33.34
CA ILE A 10 1.25 6.22 32.40
C ILE A 10 1.96 5.67 31.14
N PHE A 11 2.97 4.81 31.34
CA PHE A 11 3.68 4.17 30.24
C PHE A 11 2.73 3.37 29.34
N LEU A 12 1.82 2.59 29.94
CA LEU A 12 0.83 1.81 29.20
C LEU A 12 -0.11 2.69 28.38
N VAL A 13 -0.58 3.81 28.94
CA VAL A 13 -1.44 4.76 28.21
C VAL A 13 -0.72 5.36 27.02
N VAL A 14 0.53 5.83 27.21
CA VAL A 14 1.35 6.38 26.12
C VAL A 14 1.65 5.32 25.07
N PHE A 15 1.96 4.10 25.51
CA PHE A 15 2.20 2.96 24.63
C PHE A 15 1.00 2.64 23.75
N ILE A 16 -0.19 2.49 24.35
CA ILE A 16 -1.42 2.20 23.60
C ILE A 16 -1.72 3.32 22.62
N ALA A 17 -1.63 4.58 23.05
CA ALA A 17 -1.86 5.73 22.18
C ALA A 17 -0.87 5.76 21.00
N GLY A 18 0.42 5.50 21.26
CA GLY A 18 1.46 5.47 20.24
C GLY A 18 1.28 4.33 19.24
N VAL A 19 0.99 3.11 19.72
CA VAL A 19 0.74 1.92 18.89
C VAL A 19 -0.51 2.09 18.03
N LEU A 20 -1.60 2.62 18.59
CA LEU A 20 -2.83 2.86 17.82
C LEU A 20 -2.62 3.94 16.76
N GLY A 21 -1.94 5.05 17.11
CA GLY A 21 -1.63 6.12 16.18
C GLY A 21 -0.73 5.66 15.03
N ALA A 22 0.39 5.03 15.36
CA ALA A 22 1.32 4.47 14.37
C ALA A 22 0.66 3.36 13.54
N GLY A 23 -0.16 2.51 14.17
CA GLY A 23 -0.91 1.45 13.52
C GLY A 23 -1.87 1.99 12.47
N LYS A 24 -2.67 3.00 12.79
CA LYS A 24 -3.59 3.62 11.83
C LYS A 24 -2.84 4.23 10.65
N VAL A 25 -1.83 5.06 10.91
CA VAL A 25 -1.06 5.76 9.86
C VAL A 25 -0.33 4.77 8.96
N SER A 26 0.35 3.78 9.53
CA SER A 26 1.09 2.77 8.75
C SER A 26 0.17 1.87 7.95
N TYR A 27 -0.99 1.49 8.49
CA TYR A 27 -1.99 0.70 7.77
C TYR A 27 -2.50 1.46 6.54
N ASP A 28 -2.97 2.70 6.73
CA ASP A 28 -3.52 3.53 5.65
C ASP A 28 -2.46 3.79 4.57
N LEU A 29 -1.22 4.08 4.98
CA LEU A 29 -0.09 4.29 4.06
C LEU A 29 0.26 3.04 3.25
N LEU A 30 0.41 1.88 3.92
CA LEU A 30 0.76 0.63 3.25
C LEU A 30 -0.33 0.16 2.28
N GLN A 31 -1.60 0.30 2.66
CA GLN A 31 -2.73 -0.04 1.80
C GLN A 31 -2.84 0.91 0.60
N SER A 32 -2.67 2.22 0.81
CA SER A 32 -2.68 3.20 -0.28
C SER A 32 -1.54 2.96 -1.26
N ASN A 33 -0.33 2.74 -0.76
CA ASN A 33 0.85 2.47 -1.60
C ASN A 33 0.67 1.18 -2.41
N ALA A 34 0.09 0.13 -1.83
CA ALA A 34 -0.19 -1.10 -2.57
C ALA A 34 -1.19 -0.90 -3.72
N LYS A 35 -2.23 -0.08 -3.50
CA LYS A 35 -3.18 0.28 -4.56
C LYS A 35 -2.55 1.14 -5.65
N GLU A 36 -1.74 2.12 -5.27
CA GLU A 36 -1.05 3.00 -6.21
C GLU A 36 -0.04 2.22 -7.08
N GLU A 37 0.70 1.29 -6.48
CA GLU A 37 1.61 0.40 -7.22
C GLU A 37 0.88 -0.43 -8.28
N VAL A 38 -0.26 -1.03 -7.90
CA VAL A 38 -1.12 -1.76 -8.84
C VAL A 38 -1.58 -0.87 -9.99
N LEU A 39 -2.01 0.36 -9.67
CA LEU A 39 -2.44 1.34 -10.67
C LEU A 39 -1.33 1.70 -11.64
N ASN A 40 -0.12 1.93 -11.14
CA ASN A 40 1.04 2.28 -11.96
C ASN A 40 1.44 1.12 -12.89
N HIS A 41 1.41 -0.11 -12.40
CA HIS A 41 1.62 -1.29 -13.24
C HIS A 41 0.54 -1.45 -14.32
N ALA A 42 -0.71 -1.19 -13.98
CA ALA A 42 -1.82 -1.26 -14.93
C ALA A 42 -1.70 -0.17 -16.02
N ARG A 43 -1.37 1.07 -15.64
CA ARG A 43 -1.07 2.17 -16.58
C ARG A 43 0.09 1.84 -17.50
N LEU A 44 1.20 1.34 -16.94
CA LEU A 44 2.36 0.92 -17.73
C LEU A 44 1.98 -0.18 -18.74
N THR A 45 1.08 -1.08 -18.38
CA THR A 45 0.59 -2.13 -19.28
C THR A 45 -0.22 -1.55 -20.45
N ILE A 46 -1.10 -0.58 -20.18
CA ILE A 46 -1.81 0.15 -21.25
C ILE A 46 -0.82 0.91 -22.15
N GLU A 47 0.17 1.61 -21.58
CA GLU A 47 1.17 2.33 -22.37
C GLU A 47 2.00 1.38 -23.24
N LYS A 48 2.36 0.19 -22.73
CA LYS A 48 3.00 -0.86 -23.54
C LYS A 48 2.12 -1.30 -24.70
N ALA A 49 0.82 -1.49 -24.46
CA ALA A 49 -0.13 -1.82 -25.54
C ALA A 49 -0.13 -0.73 -26.62
N SER A 50 -0.22 0.53 -26.20
CA SER A 50 -0.16 1.69 -27.10
C SER A 50 1.16 1.78 -27.86
N ALA A 51 2.30 1.51 -27.21
CA ALA A 51 3.60 1.46 -27.87
C ALA A 51 3.67 0.37 -28.95
N VAL A 52 3.13 -0.83 -28.68
CA VAL A 52 3.01 -1.91 -29.68
C VAL A 52 2.11 -1.49 -30.84
N ARG A 53 0.99 -0.81 -30.56
CA ARG A 53 0.09 -0.28 -31.60
C ARG A 53 0.82 0.69 -32.52
N THR A 54 1.50 1.67 -31.93
CA THR A 54 2.27 2.69 -32.67
C THR A 54 3.38 2.04 -33.50
N TYR A 55 4.18 1.15 -32.92
CA TYR A 55 5.22 0.41 -33.64
C TYR A 55 4.64 -0.39 -34.83
N THR A 56 3.52 -1.08 -34.62
CA THR A 56 2.87 -1.86 -35.68
C THR A 56 2.38 -0.96 -36.82
N ASN A 57 1.75 0.17 -36.49
CA ASN A 57 1.22 1.10 -37.48
C ASN A 57 2.31 1.81 -38.28
N ASP A 58 3.37 2.24 -37.60
CA ASP A 58 4.35 3.16 -38.16
C ASP A 58 5.52 2.42 -38.83
N GLN A 59 5.89 1.23 -38.33
CA GLN A 59 7.03 0.47 -38.84
C GLN A 59 6.63 -0.82 -39.57
N ILE A 60 5.67 -1.58 -39.06
CA ILE A 60 5.33 -2.90 -39.64
C ILE A 60 4.39 -2.79 -40.82
N ARG A 61 3.29 -2.05 -40.67
CA ARG A 61 2.26 -1.93 -41.72
C ARG A 61 2.81 -1.49 -43.07
N PRO A 62 3.67 -0.44 -43.18
CA PRO A 62 4.20 0.02 -44.47
C PRO A 62 5.00 -1.06 -45.22
N LEU A 63 5.66 -1.97 -44.51
CA LEU A 63 6.48 -3.03 -45.09
C LEU A 63 5.65 -4.17 -45.72
N LEU A 64 4.36 -4.24 -45.39
CA LEU A 64 3.48 -5.35 -45.77
C LEU A 64 2.29 -4.90 -46.63
N GLU A 65 2.24 -3.65 -47.07
CA GLU A 65 1.12 -3.09 -47.86
C GLU A 65 0.85 -3.88 -49.15
N THR A 66 1.90 -4.34 -49.83
CA THR A 66 1.76 -5.11 -51.07
C THR A 66 1.17 -6.49 -50.80
N GLN A 67 1.64 -7.19 -49.78
CA GLN A 67 1.18 -8.52 -49.39
C GLN A 67 -0.28 -8.47 -48.92
N MET A 68 -0.67 -7.40 -48.23
CA MET A 68 -2.04 -7.15 -47.77
C MET A 68 -3.09 -7.08 -48.89
N LYS A 69 -2.68 -6.74 -50.12
CA LYS A 69 -3.56 -6.75 -51.30
C LYS A 69 -3.98 -8.16 -51.71
N TYR A 70 -3.17 -9.17 -51.38
CA TYR A 70 -3.40 -10.56 -51.76
C TYR A 70 -3.87 -11.43 -50.59
N THR A 71 -3.44 -11.13 -49.37
CA THR A 71 -3.82 -11.89 -48.18
C THR A 71 -3.88 -10.99 -46.96
N PHE A 72 -4.94 -11.10 -46.17
CA PHE A 72 -5.06 -10.31 -44.95
C PHE A 72 -4.13 -10.85 -43.85
N LEU A 73 -3.19 -10.01 -43.43
CA LEU A 73 -2.20 -10.27 -42.39
C LEU A 73 -2.59 -9.50 -41.12
N PRO A 74 -3.24 -10.14 -40.12
CA PRO A 74 -3.64 -9.47 -38.89
C PRO A 74 -2.50 -8.81 -38.12
N GLN A 75 -1.26 -9.28 -38.32
CA GLN A 75 -0.04 -8.73 -37.71
C GLN A 75 0.23 -7.28 -38.12
N THR A 76 -0.41 -6.78 -39.19
CA THR A 76 -0.34 -5.37 -39.59
C THR A 76 -1.35 -4.49 -38.86
N VAL A 77 -2.30 -5.08 -38.13
CA VAL A 77 -3.36 -4.36 -37.40
C VAL A 77 -2.86 -4.04 -35.99
N PRO A 78 -2.79 -2.75 -35.58
CA PRO A 78 -2.26 -2.35 -34.28
C PRO A 78 -2.94 -3.06 -33.09
N ALA A 79 -4.27 -3.19 -33.13
CA ALA A 79 -5.06 -3.86 -32.09
C ALA A 79 -4.74 -5.35 -31.95
N TYR A 80 -4.54 -6.03 -33.08
CA TYR A 80 -4.19 -7.44 -33.10
C TYR A 80 -2.83 -7.66 -32.44
N SER A 81 -1.81 -6.91 -32.86
CA SER A 81 -0.45 -7.04 -32.32
C SER A 81 -0.39 -6.75 -30.82
N ALA A 82 -1.04 -5.68 -30.35
CA ALA A 82 -1.10 -5.38 -28.92
C ALA A 82 -1.79 -6.49 -28.11
N THR A 83 -2.89 -7.03 -28.64
CA THR A 83 -3.63 -8.13 -28.01
C THR A 83 -2.81 -9.42 -27.96
N GLU A 84 -2.14 -9.82 -29.05
CA GLU A 84 -1.31 -11.04 -29.09
C GLU A 84 -0.08 -10.96 -28.18
N VAL A 85 0.59 -9.80 -28.17
CA VAL A 85 1.76 -9.58 -27.30
C VAL A 85 1.36 -9.67 -25.84
N LEU A 86 0.26 -9.00 -25.45
CA LEU A 86 -0.21 -9.04 -24.08
C LEU A 86 -0.85 -10.38 -23.70
N ALA A 87 -1.51 -11.08 -24.63
CA ALA A 87 -1.95 -12.45 -24.41
C ALA A 87 -0.77 -13.40 -24.15
N THR A 88 0.38 -13.16 -24.79
CA THR A 88 1.62 -13.89 -24.50
C THR A 88 2.16 -13.54 -23.12
N LEU A 89 2.15 -12.26 -22.74
CA LEU A 89 2.55 -11.82 -21.39
C LEU A 89 1.68 -12.45 -20.30
N SER A 90 0.37 -12.56 -20.52
CA SER A 90 -0.57 -13.18 -19.59
C SER A 90 -0.28 -14.67 -19.34
N LYS A 91 0.49 -15.37 -20.20
CA LYS A 91 0.92 -16.74 -19.90
C LYS A 91 1.88 -16.80 -18.72
N SER A 92 2.74 -15.79 -18.56
CA SER A 92 3.65 -15.66 -17.42
C SER A 92 3.01 -14.94 -16.24
N PHE A 93 1.98 -14.12 -16.50
CA PHE A 93 1.25 -13.33 -15.52
C PHE A 93 -0.27 -13.57 -15.67
N PRO A 94 -0.78 -14.75 -15.27
CA PRO A 94 -2.15 -15.20 -15.57
C PRO A 94 -3.25 -14.31 -15.00
N ASP A 95 -2.97 -13.60 -13.93
CA ASP A 95 -3.93 -12.70 -13.29
C ASP A 95 -4.00 -11.32 -13.97
N TYR A 96 -3.07 -11.02 -14.88
CA TYR A 96 -3.07 -9.77 -15.63
C TYR A 96 -3.79 -9.99 -16.96
N THR A 97 -4.85 -9.23 -17.20
CA THR A 97 -5.62 -9.32 -18.44
C THR A 97 -5.62 -7.98 -19.14
N TYR A 98 -5.43 -7.99 -20.46
CA TYR A 98 -5.65 -6.85 -21.34
C TYR A 98 -6.68 -7.21 -22.39
N LYS A 99 -7.59 -6.28 -22.68
CA LYS A 99 -8.57 -6.42 -23.76
C LYS A 99 -8.88 -5.07 -24.39
N GLU A 100 -9.05 -5.05 -25.70
CA GLU A 100 -9.62 -3.91 -26.43
C GLU A 100 -11.14 -4.10 -26.59
N ALA A 101 -11.86 -3.91 -25.50
CA ALA A 101 -13.30 -4.13 -25.43
C ALA A 101 -14.05 -3.14 -26.33
N THR A 102 -14.55 -3.64 -27.47
CA THR A 102 -15.18 -2.83 -28.51
C THR A 102 -16.65 -3.22 -28.67
N LEU A 103 -17.53 -2.26 -28.88
CA LEU A 103 -18.97 -2.51 -29.02
C LEU A 103 -19.30 -3.29 -30.31
N ASN A 104 -18.61 -2.92 -31.41
CA ASN A 104 -18.70 -3.59 -32.70
C ASN A 104 -17.29 -3.92 -33.24
N PRO A 105 -16.63 -4.99 -32.74
CA PRO A 105 -15.27 -5.36 -33.18
C PRO A 105 -15.29 -6.14 -34.49
N THR A 106 -14.21 -6.07 -35.27
CA THR A 106 -13.99 -7.01 -36.38
C THR A 106 -13.83 -8.44 -35.90
N ASN A 107 -13.05 -8.67 -34.85
CA ASN A 107 -12.87 -10.00 -34.26
C ASN A 107 -13.82 -10.17 -33.06
N PRO A 108 -14.74 -11.16 -33.08
CA PRO A 108 -15.69 -11.37 -31.99
C PRO A 108 -15.07 -11.55 -30.60
N ARG A 109 -13.80 -11.98 -30.51
CA ARG A 109 -13.08 -12.10 -29.22
C ARG A 109 -12.98 -10.77 -28.47
N ASP A 110 -12.96 -9.66 -29.20
CA ASP A 110 -12.77 -8.31 -28.68
C ASP A 110 -14.11 -7.64 -28.33
N ARG A 111 -15.23 -8.37 -28.46
CA ARG A 111 -16.56 -7.85 -28.15
C ARG A 111 -16.63 -7.51 -26.68
N ALA A 112 -17.03 -6.27 -26.38
CA ALA A 112 -17.23 -5.82 -25.02
C ALA A 112 -18.23 -6.72 -24.30
N ALA A 113 -17.86 -7.19 -23.10
CA ALA A 113 -18.81 -7.74 -22.15
C ALA A 113 -19.71 -6.60 -21.61
N ASP A 114 -20.83 -6.94 -20.98
CA ASP A 114 -21.83 -5.94 -20.55
C ASP A 114 -21.22 -4.81 -19.71
N TRP A 115 -20.40 -5.15 -18.71
CA TRP A 115 -19.73 -4.16 -17.86
C TRP A 115 -18.66 -3.34 -18.60
N GLU A 116 -18.04 -3.89 -19.64
CA GLU A 116 -17.09 -3.18 -20.48
C GLU A 116 -17.84 -2.20 -21.39
N ALA A 117 -19.00 -2.62 -21.93
CA ALA A 117 -19.86 -1.78 -22.75
C ALA A 117 -20.36 -0.55 -21.97
N ASP A 118 -20.67 -0.71 -20.68
CA ASP A 118 -21.01 0.41 -19.80
C ASP A 118 -19.86 1.42 -19.69
N ILE A 119 -18.62 0.95 -19.58
CA ILE A 119 -17.42 1.81 -19.57
C ILE A 119 -17.28 2.55 -20.90
N VAL A 120 -17.47 1.86 -22.03
CA VAL A 120 -17.42 2.50 -23.37
C VAL A 120 -18.48 3.58 -23.50
N ASN A 121 -19.71 3.30 -23.08
CA ASN A 121 -20.81 4.27 -23.12
C ASN A 121 -20.55 5.47 -22.19
N ARG A 122 -19.92 5.27 -21.04
CA ARG A 122 -19.46 6.37 -20.18
C ARG A 122 -18.42 7.25 -20.86
N PHE A 123 -17.48 6.68 -21.62
CA PHE A 123 -16.53 7.48 -22.41
C PHE A 123 -17.20 8.24 -23.57
N ARG A 124 -18.29 7.70 -24.15
CA ARG A 124 -19.09 8.41 -25.16
C ARG A 124 -19.79 9.63 -24.57
N THR A 125 -20.31 9.54 -23.35
CA THR A 125 -21.02 10.64 -22.68
C THR A 125 -20.09 11.62 -21.97
N GLN A 126 -18.89 11.19 -21.59
CA GLN A 126 -17.88 12.00 -20.90
C GLN A 126 -16.62 12.16 -21.76
N ALA A 127 -16.71 12.93 -22.84
CA ALA A 127 -15.69 12.98 -23.88
C ALA A 127 -14.28 13.38 -23.38
N ASP A 128 -14.20 14.19 -22.31
CA ASP A 128 -12.93 14.67 -21.72
C ASP A 128 -12.29 13.67 -20.76
N LYS A 129 -12.99 12.60 -20.36
CA LYS A 129 -12.43 11.58 -19.48
C LYS A 129 -11.46 10.70 -20.25
N LYS A 130 -10.19 10.77 -19.84
CA LYS A 130 -9.08 9.99 -20.42
C LYS A 130 -8.94 8.59 -19.81
N GLU A 131 -9.45 8.40 -18.59
CA GLU A 131 -9.23 7.19 -17.82
C GLU A 131 -10.38 6.96 -16.84
N PHE A 132 -10.80 5.70 -16.71
CA PHE A 132 -11.61 5.24 -15.59
C PHE A 132 -10.82 4.20 -14.81
N VAL A 133 -10.90 4.29 -13.49
CA VAL A 133 -10.36 3.31 -12.55
C VAL A 133 -11.53 2.80 -11.73
N GLY A 134 -11.58 1.49 -11.52
CA GLY A 134 -12.55 0.87 -10.65
C GLY A 134 -12.04 -0.44 -10.07
N GLU A 135 -12.78 -0.96 -9.11
CA GLU A 135 -12.54 -2.28 -8.54
C GLU A 135 -13.74 -3.16 -8.87
N ARG A 136 -13.48 -4.42 -9.20
CA ARG A 136 -14.52 -5.41 -9.47
C ARG A 136 -14.13 -6.76 -8.89
N ASP A 137 -15.11 -7.49 -8.41
CA ASP A 137 -14.92 -8.90 -8.09
C ASP A 137 -14.83 -9.70 -9.39
N SER A 138 -13.92 -10.66 -9.41
CA SER A 138 -13.68 -11.56 -10.52
C SER A 138 -13.56 -12.99 -10.00
N GLY A 139 -13.54 -13.98 -10.89
CA GLY A 139 -13.37 -15.38 -10.52
C GLY A 139 -12.07 -15.68 -9.75
N THR A 140 -11.07 -14.80 -9.84
CA THR A 140 -9.78 -14.90 -9.12
C THR A 140 -9.69 -13.94 -7.92
N GLY A 141 -10.82 -13.34 -7.53
CA GLY A 141 -10.91 -12.39 -6.42
C GLY A 141 -11.03 -10.93 -6.88
N ARG A 142 -10.83 -10.00 -5.94
CA ARG A 142 -10.96 -8.57 -6.20
C ARG A 142 -9.84 -8.08 -7.12
N SER A 143 -10.24 -7.53 -8.26
CA SER A 143 -9.37 -6.97 -9.28
C SER A 143 -9.57 -5.47 -9.39
N LEU A 144 -8.47 -4.76 -9.59
CA LEU A 144 -8.52 -3.37 -10.02
C LEU A 144 -8.52 -3.36 -11.54
N TYR A 145 -9.40 -2.57 -12.14
CA TYR A 145 -9.35 -2.31 -13.56
C TYR A 145 -9.07 -0.84 -13.85
N ILE A 146 -8.37 -0.63 -14.95
CA ILE A 146 -8.16 0.65 -15.58
C ILE A 146 -8.65 0.56 -17.01
N ALA A 147 -9.36 1.58 -17.45
CA ALA A 147 -9.87 1.68 -18.80
C ALA A 147 -9.48 3.01 -19.44
N ARG A 148 -9.14 2.99 -20.73
CA ARG A 148 -8.93 4.19 -21.56
C ARG A 148 -9.71 4.10 -22.86
N PRO A 149 -10.26 5.22 -23.36
CA PRO A 149 -11.13 5.19 -24.53
C PRO A 149 -10.35 4.85 -25.81
N LEU A 150 -10.90 3.99 -26.65
CA LEU A 150 -10.47 3.80 -28.03
C LEU A 150 -11.28 4.74 -28.92
N ARG A 151 -10.74 5.95 -29.11
CA ARG A 151 -11.32 6.96 -30.01
C ARG A 151 -10.68 6.90 -31.39
N ILE A 152 -11.48 6.91 -32.44
CA ILE A 152 -11.00 6.94 -33.82
C ILE A 152 -10.51 8.34 -34.17
N THR A 153 -9.29 8.68 -33.81
CA THR A 153 -8.69 10.00 -34.12
C THR A 153 -7.95 10.03 -35.45
N ASN A 154 -7.63 8.86 -36.02
CA ASN A 154 -6.94 8.73 -37.30
C ASN A 154 -7.90 8.24 -38.39
N ALA A 155 -8.09 9.04 -39.45
CA ALA A 155 -8.94 8.71 -40.59
C ALA A 155 -8.48 7.44 -41.34
N ALA A 156 -7.22 7.03 -41.23
CA ALA A 156 -6.73 5.79 -41.83
C ALA A 156 -7.46 4.54 -41.32
N CYS A 157 -8.04 4.57 -40.11
CA CYS A 157 -8.89 3.48 -39.60
C CYS A 157 -10.14 3.28 -40.47
N LEU A 158 -10.67 4.35 -41.06
CA LEU A 158 -11.89 4.32 -41.87
C LEU A 158 -11.67 3.67 -43.24
N ALA A 159 -10.42 3.46 -43.68
CA ALA A 159 -10.12 2.68 -44.88
C ALA A 159 -10.55 1.22 -44.76
N CYS A 160 -10.67 0.69 -43.53
CA CYS A 160 -11.13 -0.68 -43.27
C CYS A 160 -12.47 -0.75 -42.54
N HIS A 161 -12.83 0.30 -41.78
CA HIS A 161 -13.94 0.24 -40.82
C HIS A 161 -15.11 1.20 -41.12
N SER A 162 -15.07 1.93 -42.25
CA SER A 162 -16.18 2.82 -42.65
C SER A 162 -17.39 2.01 -43.14
N THR A 163 -17.39 1.59 -44.39
CA THR A 163 -18.42 0.71 -44.96
C THR A 163 -17.82 -0.61 -45.42
N VAL A 164 -18.67 -1.61 -45.64
CA VAL A 164 -18.24 -2.92 -46.14
C VAL A 164 -17.60 -2.79 -47.53
N GLU A 165 -18.14 -1.92 -48.39
CA GLU A 165 -17.71 -1.73 -49.78
C GLU A 165 -16.34 -1.05 -49.87
N ALA A 166 -16.02 -0.18 -48.91
CA ALA A 166 -14.74 0.51 -48.84
C ALA A 166 -13.62 -0.39 -48.30
N ALA A 167 -13.96 -1.44 -47.56
CA ALA A 167 -12.99 -2.28 -46.90
C ALA A 167 -12.22 -3.20 -47.86
N PRO A 168 -10.96 -3.56 -47.55
CA PRO A 168 -10.20 -4.51 -48.35
C PRO A 168 -10.93 -5.85 -48.47
N ARG A 169 -11.04 -6.41 -49.69
CA ARG A 169 -11.67 -7.73 -49.90
C ARG A 169 -11.04 -8.81 -49.02
N THR A 170 -9.72 -8.78 -48.87
CA THR A 170 -8.99 -9.74 -48.03
C THR A 170 -9.43 -9.70 -46.55
N LEU A 171 -9.83 -8.53 -46.02
CA LEU A 171 -10.40 -8.39 -44.67
C LEU A 171 -11.77 -9.08 -44.59
N ILE A 172 -12.62 -8.80 -45.57
CA ILE A 172 -13.98 -9.35 -45.66
C ILE A 172 -13.94 -10.87 -45.81
N ASP A 173 -13.05 -11.39 -46.67
CA ASP A 173 -12.88 -12.84 -46.87
C ASP A 173 -12.49 -13.55 -45.57
N LYS A 174 -11.76 -12.87 -44.68
CA LYS A 174 -11.29 -13.43 -43.41
C LYS A 174 -12.29 -13.30 -42.26
N TYR A 175 -12.94 -12.15 -42.12
CA TYR A 175 -13.79 -11.83 -40.95
C TYR A 175 -15.28 -11.69 -41.27
N GLY A 176 -15.65 -11.74 -42.55
CA GLY A 176 -17.01 -11.49 -43.01
C GLY A 176 -17.40 -10.01 -42.98
N GLN A 177 -18.67 -9.76 -43.26
CA GLN A 177 -19.24 -8.41 -43.39
C GLN A 177 -20.06 -7.98 -42.16
N ALA A 178 -20.23 -8.86 -41.18
CA ALA A 178 -21.21 -8.68 -40.11
C ALA A 178 -20.78 -7.71 -39.00
N ASN A 179 -19.49 -7.55 -38.75
CA ASN A 179 -18.98 -6.76 -37.62
C ASN A 179 -17.77 -5.90 -37.99
N GLY A 180 -17.51 -4.86 -37.21
CA GLY A 180 -16.32 -4.02 -37.37
C GLY A 180 -16.41 -2.96 -38.47
N PHE A 181 -17.62 -2.58 -38.87
CA PHE A 181 -17.89 -1.50 -39.83
C PHE A 181 -18.81 -0.45 -39.20
N GLY A 182 -18.99 0.68 -39.89
CA GLY A 182 -19.85 1.79 -39.47
C GLY A 182 -19.18 2.77 -38.49
N TRP A 183 -17.86 2.67 -38.31
CA TRP A 183 -17.13 3.57 -37.40
C TRP A 183 -17.05 4.98 -37.97
N GLN A 184 -17.11 5.98 -37.10
CA GLN A 184 -17.00 7.39 -37.47
C GLN A 184 -15.73 8.04 -36.90
N LEU A 185 -15.22 9.06 -37.58
CA LEU A 185 -14.10 9.85 -37.07
C LEU A 185 -14.51 10.53 -35.75
N ASN A 186 -13.61 10.51 -34.78
CA ASN A 186 -13.78 10.96 -33.40
C ASN A 186 -14.78 10.17 -32.55
N GLU A 187 -15.33 9.07 -33.04
CA GLU A 187 -16.18 8.17 -32.25
C GLU A 187 -15.35 7.36 -31.25
N VAL A 188 -15.89 7.17 -30.04
CA VAL A 188 -15.37 6.15 -29.10
C VAL A 188 -16.03 4.82 -29.44
N ILE A 189 -15.26 3.90 -30.00
CA ILE A 189 -15.76 2.58 -30.44
C ILE A 189 -15.63 1.50 -29.37
N GLY A 190 -14.75 1.74 -28.39
CA GLY A 190 -14.36 0.76 -27.39
C GLY A 190 -13.51 1.36 -26.28
N ALA A 191 -12.93 0.50 -25.46
CA ALA A 191 -11.98 0.86 -24.42
C ALA A 191 -10.85 -0.18 -24.34
N GLN A 192 -9.62 0.29 -24.13
CA GLN A 192 -8.54 -0.56 -23.64
C GLN A 192 -8.79 -0.80 -22.15
N VAL A 193 -8.92 -2.05 -21.76
CA VAL A 193 -9.21 -2.45 -20.38
C VAL A 193 -8.06 -3.33 -19.91
N VAL A 194 -7.40 -2.91 -18.82
CA VAL A 194 -6.46 -3.75 -18.07
C VAL A 194 -7.07 -4.08 -16.73
N SER A 195 -7.05 -5.36 -16.37
CA SER A 195 -7.40 -5.81 -15.02
C SER A 195 -6.19 -6.45 -14.36
N VAL A 196 -5.96 -6.10 -13.09
CA VAL A 196 -4.82 -6.52 -12.28
C VAL A 196 -5.32 -7.02 -10.92
N PRO A 197 -4.80 -8.15 -10.39
CA PRO A 197 -5.22 -8.65 -9.09
C PRO A 197 -4.76 -7.72 -7.97
N MET A 198 -5.63 -7.48 -6.99
CA MET A 198 -5.25 -6.74 -5.78
C MET A 198 -4.79 -7.65 -4.66
N ALA A 199 -5.10 -8.95 -4.72
CA ALA A 199 -4.83 -9.89 -3.62
C ALA A 199 -3.35 -9.92 -3.21
N VAL A 200 -2.43 -10.07 -4.17
CA VAL A 200 -0.99 -10.19 -3.85
C VAL A 200 -0.41 -8.89 -3.27
N PRO A 201 -0.62 -7.70 -3.86
CA PRO A 201 -0.09 -6.47 -3.31
C PRO A 201 -0.70 -6.11 -1.95
N LEU A 202 -2.00 -6.34 -1.75
CA LEU A 202 -2.64 -6.09 -0.45
C LEU A 202 -2.15 -7.08 0.62
N ALA A 203 -1.96 -8.36 0.28
CA ALA A 203 -1.39 -9.34 1.21
C ALA A 203 0.04 -8.98 1.61
N ARG A 204 0.85 -8.48 0.66
CA ARG A 204 2.20 -7.96 0.96
C ARG A 204 2.15 -6.75 1.88
N ALA A 205 1.24 -5.80 1.65
CA ALA A 205 1.02 -4.66 2.54
C ALA A 205 0.62 -5.09 3.95
N GLU A 206 -0.27 -6.08 4.06
CA GLU A 206 -0.70 -6.63 5.35
C GLU A 206 0.44 -7.36 6.08
N GLN A 207 1.27 -8.12 5.35
CA GLN A 207 2.45 -8.76 5.92
C GLN A 207 3.48 -7.73 6.41
N ALA A 208 3.76 -6.70 5.60
CA ALA A 208 4.64 -5.60 5.98
C ALA A 208 4.12 -4.88 7.24
N PHE A 209 2.82 -4.62 7.30
CA PHE A 209 2.15 -4.03 8.46
C PHE A 209 2.32 -4.90 9.72
N LYS A 210 2.07 -6.21 9.62
CA LYS A 210 2.23 -7.15 10.74
C LYS A 210 3.66 -7.18 11.26
N VAL A 211 4.65 -7.22 10.37
CA VAL A 211 6.08 -7.19 10.74
C VAL A 211 6.45 -5.87 11.41
N PHE A 212 6.02 -4.74 10.84
CA PHE A 212 6.25 -3.42 11.40
C PHE A 212 5.61 -3.25 12.79
N MET A 213 4.36 -3.66 12.95
CA MET A 213 3.67 -3.59 14.24
C MET A 213 4.28 -4.53 15.27
N GLY A 214 4.66 -5.75 14.85
CA GLY A 214 5.35 -6.71 15.71
C GLY A 214 6.69 -6.17 16.21
N SER A 215 7.49 -5.56 15.34
CA SER A 215 8.78 -4.96 15.74
C SER A 215 8.58 -3.72 16.62
N LEU A 216 7.60 -2.87 16.32
CA LEU A 216 7.25 -1.70 17.14
C LEU A 216 6.85 -2.11 18.56
N ILE A 217 5.93 -3.08 18.69
CA ILE A 217 5.52 -3.61 19.99
C ILE A 217 6.70 -4.24 20.72
N GLY A 218 7.53 -5.02 20.02
CA GLY A 218 8.73 -5.63 20.60
C GLY A 218 9.70 -4.60 21.18
N ILE A 219 9.95 -3.50 20.46
CA ILE A 219 10.81 -2.40 20.93
C ILE A 219 10.21 -1.74 22.17
N PHE A 220 8.91 -1.44 22.16
CA PHE A 220 8.25 -0.84 23.32
C PHE A 220 8.27 -1.73 24.57
N VAL A 221 8.08 -3.04 24.41
CA VAL A 221 8.19 -4.01 25.50
C VAL A 221 9.62 -4.02 26.06
N ALA A 222 10.63 -4.04 25.19
CA ALA A 222 12.03 -3.98 25.60
C ALA A 222 12.35 -2.69 26.37
N ILE A 223 11.89 -1.52 25.88
CA ILE A 223 12.02 -0.24 26.57
C ILE A 223 11.30 -0.29 27.92
N GLY A 224 10.08 -0.83 27.98
CA GLY A 224 9.33 -0.99 29.23
C GLY A 224 10.07 -1.81 30.27
N ILE A 225 10.69 -2.93 29.87
CA ILE A 225 11.51 -3.76 30.74
C ILE A 225 12.73 -2.99 31.26
N VAL A 226 13.47 -2.33 30.35
CA VAL A 226 14.67 -1.56 30.71
C VAL A 226 14.34 -0.42 31.66
N LEU A 227 13.27 0.35 31.39
CA LEU A 227 12.84 1.45 32.25
C LEU A 227 12.38 0.96 33.62
N ASN A 228 11.65 -0.16 33.69
CA ASN A 228 11.26 -0.76 34.98
C ASN A 228 12.46 -1.24 35.79
N LEU A 229 13.43 -1.89 35.13
CA LEU A 229 14.66 -2.35 35.77
C LEU A 229 15.46 -1.15 36.30
N MET A 230 15.62 -0.11 35.49
CA MET A 230 16.29 1.13 35.85
C MET A 230 15.60 1.81 37.03
N LEU A 231 14.27 1.99 36.97
CA LEU A 231 13.49 2.62 38.05
C LEU A 231 13.57 1.81 39.36
N TYR A 232 13.55 0.48 39.26
CA TYR A 232 13.65 -0.39 40.42
C TYR A 232 15.03 -0.30 41.10
N LEU A 233 16.10 -0.41 40.31
CA LEU A 233 17.48 -0.46 40.81
C LEU A 233 17.97 0.92 41.28
N LEU A 234 17.70 1.97 40.51
CA LEU A 234 18.25 3.30 40.78
C LEU A 234 17.39 4.14 41.72
N VAL A 235 16.06 3.95 41.74
CA VAL A 235 15.16 4.82 42.52
C VAL A 235 14.48 4.06 43.64
N ILE A 236 13.71 3.01 43.32
CA ILE A 236 12.80 2.41 44.29
C ILE A 236 13.56 1.66 45.39
N ARG A 237 14.57 0.87 45.04
CA ARG A 237 15.34 0.09 46.01
C ARG A 237 16.08 1.02 47.00
N PRO A 238 16.83 2.05 46.58
CA PRO A 238 17.46 3.01 47.49
C PRO A 238 16.46 3.77 48.37
N VAL A 239 15.39 4.33 47.78
CA VAL A 239 14.39 5.10 48.53
C VAL A 239 13.66 4.24 49.56
N THR A 240 13.32 2.99 49.21
CA THR A 240 12.67 2.06 50.14
C THR A 240 13.58 1.70 51.30
N ALA A 241 14.88 1.53 51.03
CA ALA A 241 15.85 1.22 52.07
C ALA A 241 16.09 2.42 53.01
N LEU A 242 16.16 3.65 52.46
CA LEU A 242 16.26 4.87 53.26
C LEU A 242 15.00 5.11 54.11
N SER A 243 13.82 4.90 53.53
CA SER A 243 12.53 5.04 54.23
C SER A 243 12.38 4.05 55.39
N LYS A 244 12.82 2.80 55.23
CA LYS A 244 12.84 1.81 56.31
C LYS A 244 13.76 2.23 57.45
N LEU A 245 14.93 2.77 57.12
CA LEU A 245 15.90 3.23 58.11
C LEU A 245 15.37 4.45 58.87
N ALA A 246 14.75 5.40 58.18
CA ALA A 246 14.08 6.54 58.80
C ALA A 246 12.98 6.11 59.78
N ASN A 247 12.17 5.11 59.41
CA ASN A 247 11.13 4.57 60.28
C ASN A 247 11.71 3.95 61.57
N ARG A 248 12.83 3.22 61.47
CA ARG A 248 13.51 2.65 62.65
C ARG A 248 14.03 3.73 63.60
N VAL A 249 14.70 4.76 63.05
CA VAL A 249 15.19 5.90 63.84
C VAL A 249 14.03 6.63 64.52
N SER A 250 12.89 6.81 63.84
CA SER A 250 11.71 7.46 64.43
C SER A 250 11.06 6.67 65.58
N LEU A 251 11.29 5.36 65.66
CA LEU A 251 10.84 4.49 66.74
C LEU A 251 11.83 4.43 67.92
N GLY A 252 12.91 5.22 67.90
CA GLY A 252 13.92 5.29 68.96
C GLY A 252 15.10 4.33 68.79
N GLU A 253 15.19 3.60 67.67
CA GLU A 253 16.36 2.76 67.38
C GLU A 253 17.52 3.60 66.81
N LEU A 254 18.24 4.29 67.70
CA LEU A 254 19.35 5.19 67.32
C LEU A 254 20.60 4.43 66.83
N ASP A 255 20.78 3.17 67.24
CA ASP A 255 21.89 2.27 66.86
C ASP A 255 21.73 1.61 65.47
N ALA A 256 20.78 2.05 64.65
CA ALA A 256 20.64 1.52 63.29
C ALA A 256 21.92 1.76 62.44
N PRO A 257 22.36 0.79 61.62
CA PRO A 257 23.57 0.91 60.81
C PRO A 257 23.43 2.04 59.77
N GLU A 258 24.51 2.79 59.52
CA GLU A 258 24.48 3.91 58.56
C GLU A 258 24.07 3.49 57.14
N PHE A 259 23.32 4.38 56.49
CA PHE A 259 22.92 4.20 55.11
C PHE A 259 24.11 4.46 54.18
N LYS A 260 24.85 3.41 53.83
CA LYS A 260 26.03 3.49 52.94
C LYS A 260 25.60 3.70 51.49
N THR A 261 25.40 4.94 51.06
CA THR A 261 25.20 5.28 49.65
C THR A 261 26.48 5.82 49.02
N HIS A 262 26.90 5.21 47.91
CA HIS A 262 28.03 5.68 47.10
C HIS A 262 27.58 6.61 45.94
N GLY A 263 26.27 6.86 45.80
CA GLY A 263 25.71 7.72 44.75
C GLY A 263 25.95 9.21 45.01
N ARG A 264 26.29 9.95 43.95
CA ARG A 264 26.37 11.44 43.95
C ARG A 264 25.10 12.09 43.39
N ASP A 265 24.04 11.32 43.20
CA ASP A 265 22.74 11.77 42.71
C ASP A 265 21.89 12.36 43.84
N GLU A 266 20.67 12.81 43.51
CA GLU A 266 19.73 13.42 44.45
C GLU A 266 19.38 12.47 45.61
N ILE A 267 19.38 11.15 45.36
CA ILE A 267 19.14 10.15 46.40
C ILE A 267 20.33 10.03 47.35
N GLY A 268 21.55 10.11 46.83
CA GLY A 268 22.78 10.19 47.63
C GLY A 268 22.83 11.44 48.50
N MET A 269 22.48 12.61 47.94
CA MET A 269 22.41 13.86 48.71
C MET A 269 21.34 13.81 49.82
N LEU A 270 20.19 13.18 49.53
CA LEU A 270 19.14 12.97 50.51
C LEU A 270 19.60 12.05 51.64
N ALA A 271 20.28 10.95 51.32
CA ALA A 271 20.85 10.03 52.30
C ALA A 271 21.86 10.72 53.24
N GLN A 272 22.76 11.56 52.69
CA GLN A 272 23.72 12.33 53.50
C GLN A 272 23.03 13.35 54.41
N SER A 273 22.01 14.04 53.90
CA SER A 273 21.24 15.01 54.70
C SER A 273 20.46 14.31 55.83
N PHE A 274 19.90 13.13 55.54
CA PHE A 274 19.26 12.28 56.55
C PHE A 274 20.26 11.80 57.63
N ALA A 275 21.46 11.37 57.24
CA ALA A 275 22.50 10.95 58.18
C ALA A 275 22.89 12.07 59.16
N ARG A 276 23.07 13.31 58.65
CA ARG A 276 23.35 14.48 59.51
C ARG A 276 22.22 14.77 60.48
N MET A 277 20.96 14.74 60.01
CA MET A 277 19.78 14.95 60.87
C MET A 277 19.71 13.92 62.01
N ARG A 278 19.99 12.64 61.71
CA ARG A 278 20.03 11.57 62.72
C ARG A 278 21.06 11.87 63.81
N HIS A 279 22.27 12.27 63.42
CA HIS A 279 23.33 12.61 64.39
C HIS A 279 22.93 13.78 65.30
N SER A 280 22.31 14.82 64.74
CA SER A 280 21.82 15.94 65.54
C SER A 280 20.72 15.51 66.53
N LEU A 281 19.83 14.59 66.13
CA LEU A 281 18.77 14.07 66.99
C LEU A 281 19.33 13.20 68.14
N ASP A 282 20.26 12.29 67.84
CA ASP A 282 20.94 11.45 68.83
C ASP A 282 21.67 12.32 69.87
N HIS A 283 22.37 13.36 69.41
CA HIS A 283 23.04 14.30 70.31
C HIS A 283 22.04 15.08 71.18
N ALA A 284 20.91 15.51 70.63
CA ALA A 284 19.88 16.24 71.39
C ALA A 284 19.21 15.38 72.47
N ILE A 285 18.92 14.11 72.16
CA ILE A 285 18.34 13.15 73.13
C ILE A 285 19.33 12.92 74.28
N LYS A 286 20.61 12.70 73.98
CA LYS A 286 21.65 12.53 75.01
C LYS A 286 21.80 13.74 75.95
N MET A 287 21.57 14.96 75.46
CA MET A 287 21.59 16.17 76.30
C MET A 287 20.36 16.32 77.21
N LEU A 288 19.24 15.67 76.89
CA LEU A 288 18.03 15.68 77.72
C LEU A 288 18.06 14.58 78.80
N GLU A 289 18.88 13.54 78.62
CA GLU A 289 19.06 12.44 79.59
C GLU A 289 20.12 12.75 80.67
N THR A 290 20.86 13.86 80.53
CA THR A 290 21.75 14.45 81.54
C THR A 290 21.07 15.55 82.34
#